data_AF-A0A922FZ22-F1
#
_entry.id   AF-A0A922FZ22-F1
#
_cell.length_a   1.000
_cell.length_b   1.000
_cell.length_c   1.000
_cell.angle_alpha   90.00
_cell.angle_beta   90.00
_cell.angle_gamma   90.00
#
_symmetry.space_group_name_H-M   'P 1'
#
loop_
_entity.id
_entity.type
_entity.pdbx_description
1 polymer ?
#
loop_
_entity_poly.entity_id
_entity_poly.type
_entity_poly.pdbx_seq_one_letter_code
_entity_poly.pdbx_strand_id
1 'polypeptide(L)'
;MEVLPTHKLLIRLCLLLPLHITSLLLVSSAYSPPNNYFINCGAQSNTKVNNTRDFVGDQDFLVGKGETVKNSNSLASSSPLYQTARIFKHPASYKFDINQVGTYIVRLYFFVFMSLYIDDLPIPRFNVSLVSRFSLLTKPQNYPY
;
A
#
# COMPACT_ATOMS: atom_id res chain seq x y z
N MET A 1 58.87 -1.17 5.17
CA MET A 1 57.41 -1.02 5.30
C MET A 1 57.15 0.39 5.77
N GLU A 2 56.68 1.29 4.90
CA GLU A 2 56.33 2.65 5.31
C GLU A 2 54.96 2.65 6.00
N VAL A 3 54.93 3.09 7.26
CA VAL A 3 53.70 3.18 8.04
C VAL A 3 53.01 4.49 7.66
N LEU A 4 51.82 4.39 7.06
CA LEU A 4 51.02 5.56 6.72
C LEU A 4 50.61 6.30 8.02
N PRO A 5 50.91 7.61 8.16
CA PRO A 5 50.59 8.35 9.38
C PRO A 5 49.08 8.40 9.64
N THR A 6 48.64 8.00 10.84
CA THR A 6 47.24 7.97 11.27
C THR A 6 46.54 9.33 11.12
N HIS A 7 47.25 10.43 11.33
CA HIS A 7 46.74 11.79 11.11
C HIS A 7 46.39 12.06 9.64
N LYS A 8 47.17 11.54 8.67
CA LYS A 8 46.87 11.68 7.25
C LYS A 8 45.63 10.87 6.85
N LEU A 9 45.42 9.70 7.49
CA LEU A 9 44.21 8.89 7.31
C LEU A 9 42.98 9.58 7.90
N LEU A 10 43.08 10.13 9.11
CA LEU A 10 42.01 10.89 9.77
C LEU A 10 41.60 12.12 8.96
N ILE A 11 42.56 12.89 8.43
CA ILE A 11 42.27 14.04 7.56
C ILE A 11 41.52 13.60 6.31
N ARG A 12 41.97 12.53 5.62
CA ARG A 12 41.27 12.03 4.43
C ARG A 12 39.84 11.59 4.76
N LEU A 13 39.63 10.92 5.89
CA LEU A 13 38.30 10.50 6.32
C LEU A 13 37.40 11.70 6.62
N CYS A 14 37.90 12.71 7.34
CA CYS A 14 37.16 13.95 7.64
C CYS A 14 36.76 14.73 6.38
N LEU A 15 37.55 14.67 5.30
CA LEU A 15 37.25 15.34 4.04
C LEU A 15 36.30 14.52 3.13
N LEU A 16 36.46 13.19 3.09
CA LEU A 16 35.69 12.32 2.20
C LEU A 16 34.31 11.95 2.73
N LEU A 17 34.16 11.85 4.05
CA LEU A 17 32.90 11.50 4.70
C LEU A 17 31.76 12.51 4.42
N PRO A 18 31.95 13.83 4.60
CA PRO A 18 30.89 14.80 4.31
C PRO A 18 30.52 14.81 2.82
N LEU A 19 31.49 14.58 1.91
CA LEU A 19 31.24 14.49 0.47
C LEU A 19 30.38 13.26 0.10
N HIS A 20 30.61 12.12 0.77
CA HIS A 20 29.76 10.94 0.58
C HIS A 20 28.36 11.16 1.15
N ILE A 21 28.24 11.79 2.31
CA ILE A 21 26.95 12.08 2.93
C ILE A 21 26.14 13.06 2.06
N THR A 22 26.76 14.13 1.55
CA THR A 22 26.07 15.06 0.64
C THR A 22 25.67 14.38 -0.66
N SER A 23 26.53 13.53 -1.24
CA SER A 23 26.17 12.74 -2.43
C SER A 23 24.96 11.84 -2.18
N LEU A 24 24.89 11.15 -1.04
CA LEU A 24 23.75 10.28 -0.70
C LEU A 24 22.48 11.09 -0.46
N LEU A 25 22.57 12.27 0.16
CA LEU A 25 21.45 13.18 0.36
C LEU A 25 20.90 13.71 -0.97
N LEU A 26 21.77 14.05 -1.92
CA LEU A 26 21.36 14.49 -3.27
C LEU A 26 20.59 13.38 -3.99
N VAL A 27 21.09 12.14 -3.96
CA VAL A 27 20.40 10.99 -4.58
C VAL A 27 19.03 10.74 -3.95
N SER A 28 18.92 10.87 -2.62
CA SER A 28 17.63 10.77 -1.91
C SER A 28 16.64 11.85 -2.34
N SER A 29 17.09 13.11 -2.48
CA SER A 29 16.23 14.21 -2.92
C SER A 29 15.76 14.11 -4.37
N ALA A 30 16.52 13.42 -5.23
CA ALA A 30 16.18 13.23 -6.64
C ALA A 30 15.14 12.11 -6.84
N TYR A 31 14.83 11.32 -5.81
CA TYR A 31 13.82 10.29 -5.88
C TYR A 31 12.42 10.92 -5.86
N SER A 32 11.81 11.04 -7.03
CA SER A 32 10.37 11.27 -7.15
C SER A 32 9.67 9.91 -7.05
N PRO A 33 8.83 9.66 -6.02
CA PRO A 33 8.08 8.43 -5.96
C PRO A 33 7.21 8.30 -7.22
N PRO A 34 7.09 7.09 -7.80
CA PRO A 34 6.18 6.87 -8.92
C PRO A 34 4.74 7.20 -8.51
N ASN A 35 3.82 7.22 -9.49
CA ASN A 35 2.40 7.45 -9.26
C ASN A 35 1.89 6.67 -8.05
N ASN A 36 1.48 7.39 -7.00
CA ASN A 36 0.94 6.80 -5.79
C ASN A 36 -0.57 6.58 -5.97
N TYR A 37 -0.99 5.32 -6.00
CA TYR A 37 -2.41 4.97 -6.04
C TYR A 37 -2.92 4.72 -4.62
N PHE A 38 -3.54 5.74 -4.03
CA PHE A 38 -4.26 5.61 -2.77
C PHE A 38 -5.73 5.35 -3.05
N ILE A 39 -6.15 4.08 -2.94
CA ILE A 39 -7.50 3.65 -3.30
C ILE A 39 -8.34 3.38 -2.05
N ASN A 40 -9.52 3.99 -1.96
CA ASN A 40 -10.53 3.71 -0.96
C ASN A 40 -11.63 2.83 -1.55
N CYS A 41 -11.57 1.53 -1.25
CA CYS A 41 -12.48 0.52 -1.77
C CYS A 41 -13.93 0.79 -1.34
N GLY A 42 -14.84 0.89 -2.31
CA GLY A 42 -16.26 1.12 -2.03
C GLY A 42 -16.64 2.59 -1.82
N ALA A 43 -15.68 3.50 -1.70
CA ALA A 43 -15.97 4.91 -1.49
C ALA A 43 -16.45 5.59 -2.78
N GLN A 44 -17.46 6.46 -2.64
CA GLN A 44 -18.02 7.26 -3.74
C GLN A 44 -17.31 8.63 -3.90
N SER A 45 -16.49 9.00 -2.92
CA SER A 45 -15.80 10.28 -2.89
C SER A 45 -14.41 10.14 -2.28
N ASN A 46 -13.56 11.13 -2.55
CA ASN A 46 -12.22 11.17 -2.01
C ASN A 46 -12.25 11.28 -0.48
N THR A 47 -11.32 10.61 0.18
CA THR A 47 -11.19 10.53 1.62
C THR A 47 -9.80 10.97 2.04
N LYS A 48 -9.71 12.05 2.81
CA LYS A 48 -8.44 12.52 3.37
C LYS A 48 -8.13 11.76 4.67
N VAL A 49 -6.98 11.10 4.72
CA VAL A 49 -6.53 10.34 5.89
C VAL A 49 -5.33 11.04 6.53
N ASN A 50 -5.42 11.30 7.84
CA ASN A 50 -4.38 11.95 8.65
C ASN A 50 -3.84 13.25 8.03
N ASN A 51 -4.70 14.02 7.35
CA ASN A 51 -4.41 15.28 6.67
C ASN A 51 -3.25 15.25 5.65
N THR A 52 -2.78 14.06 5.26
CA THR A 52 -1.53 13.90 4.48
C THR A 52 -1.72 13.10 3.20
N ARG A 53 -2.73 12.23 3.14
CA ARG A 53 -2.98 11.38 1.97
C ARG A 53 -4.44 11.44 1.56
N ASP A 54 -4.66 11.68 0.27
CA ASP A 54 -5.97 11.65 -0.34
C ASP A 54 -6.17 10.30 -1.01
N PHE A 55 -7.11 9.52 -0.48
CA PHE A 55 -7.53 8.26 -1.07
C PHE A 55 -8.74 8.51 -1.98
N VAL A 56 -8.66 8.05 -3.22
CA VAL A 56 -9.74 8.20 -4.22
C VAL A 56 -10.64 6.97 -4.24
N GLY A 57 -11.89 7.14 -4.66
CA GLY A 57 -12.82 6.01 -4.86
C GLY A 57 -12.25 4.98 -5.86
N ASP A 58 -12.67 3.73 -5.71
CA ASP A 58 -12.07 2.59 -6.40
C ASP A 58 -12.66 2.27 -7.78
N GLN A 59 -13.72 2.99 -8.17
CA GLN A 59 -14.54 2.68 -9.35
C GLN A 59 -13.75 2.70 -10.66
N ASP A 60 -12.88 3.71 -10.85
CA ASP A 60 -12.12 3.88 -12.10
C ASP A 60 -10.99 2.86 -12.27
N PHE A 61 -10.62 2.18 -11.18
CA PHE A 61 -9.55 1.19 -11.16
C PHE A 61 -10.09 -0.24 -11.21
N LEU A 62 -11.38 -0.42 -10.94
CA LEU A 62 -12.01 -1.71 -10.80
C LEU A 62 -12.31 -2.33 -12.17
N VAL A 63 -11.79 -3.52 -12.40
CA VAL A 63 -12.12 -4.37 -13.53
C VAL A 63 -12.94 -5.56 -13.02
N GLY A 64 -14.24 -5.51 -13.26
CA GLY A 64 -15.20 -6.51 -12.82
C GLY A 64 -16.39 -5.89 -12.09
N LYS A 65 -17.11 -6.69 -11.31
CA LYS A 65 -18.22 -6.24 -10.48
C LYS A 65 -17.94 -6.58 -9.02
N GLY A 66 -18.19 -5.62 -8.15
CA GLY A 66 -18.19 -5.80 -6.71
C GLY A 66 -19.30 -4.99 -6.08
N GLU A 67 -19.60 -5.26 -4.83
CA GLU A 67 -20.65 -4.59 -4.07
C GLU A 67 -20.02 -3.67 -3.01
N THR A 68 -20.52 -2.44 -2.91
CA THR A 68 -20.07 -1.52 -1.86
C THR A 68 -20.77 -1.88 -0.57
N VAL A 69 -20.01 -1.99 0.51
CA VAL A 69 -20.55 -2.04 1.86
C VAL A 69 -20.07 -0.86 2.67
N LYS A 70 -20.94 -0.37 3.55
CA LYS A 70 -20.64 0.69 4.50
C LYS A 70 -20.56 0.10 5.90
N ASN A 71 -19.65 0.62 6.70
CA ASN A 71 -19.54 0.26 8.09
C ASN A 71 -20.75 0.81 8.87
N SER A 72 -21.55 -0.08 9.46
CA SER A 72 -22.71 0.30 10.27
C SER A 72 -22.30 0.94 11.60
N ASN A 73 -21.13 0.55 12.13
CA ASN A 73 -20.58 1.07 13.38
C ASN A 73 -19.57 2.18 13.09
N SER A 74 -20.03 3.27 12.47
CA SER A 74 -19.23 4.44 12.12
C SER A 74 -18.76 5.27 13.34
N LEU A 75 -18.55 4.62 14.49
CA LEU A 75 -17.95 5.27 15.66
C LEU A 75 -16.68 5.99 15.22
N ALA A 76 -16.56 7.24 15.65
CA ALA A 76 -15.51 8.20 15.29
C ALA A 76 -14.07 7.74 15.59
N SER A 77 -13.89 6.56 16.16
CA SER A 77 -12.60 5.94 16.47
C SER A 77 -11.98 5.15 15.32
N SER A 78 -12.73 4.82 14.27
CA SER A 78 -12.21 4.12 13.09
C SER A 78 -11.67 5.11 12.05
N SER A 79 -10.50 4.80 11.47
CA SER A 79 -9.90 5.61 10.40
C SER A 79 -10.93 5.89 9.29
N PRO A 80 -10.93 7.07 8.65
CA PRO A 80 -11.80 7.35 7.49
C PRO A 80 -11.68 6.32 6.37
N LEU A 81 -10.54 5.61 6.28
CA LEU A 81 -10.31 4.53 5.32
C LEU A 81 -11.17 3.28 5.56
N TYR A 82 -11.73 3.12 6.76
CA TYR A 82 -12.46 1.92 7.18
C TYR A 82 -13.98 2.14 7.26
N GLN A 83 -14.47 3.20 6.63
CA GLN A 83 -15.91 3.48 6.55
C GLN A 83 -16.60 2.70 5.43
N THR A 84 -15.84 2.27 4.43
CA THR A 84 -16.33 1.50 3.28
C THR A 84 -15.41 0.34 2.96
N ALA A 85 -15.97 -0.67 2.31
CA ALA A 85 -15.20 -1.71 1.64
C ALA A 85 -15.89 -2.12 0.34
N ARG A 86 -15.13 -2.79 -0.54
CA ARG A 86 -15.68 -3.50 -1.68
C ARG A 86 -15.63 -5.00 -1.47
N ILE A 87 -16.75 -5.67 -1.73
CA ILE A 87 -16.89 -7.12 -1.66
C ILE A 87 -16.98 -7.69 -3.06
N PHE A 88 -16.31 -8.82 -3.26
CA PHE A 88 -16.33 -9.57 -4.50
C PHE A 88 -16.91 -10.96 -4.26
N LYS A 89 -18.06 -11.25 -4.88
CA LYS A 89 -18.65 -12.61 -4.93
C LYS A 89 -18.03 -13.49 -6.03
N HIS A 90 -17.39 -12.86 -7.00
CA HIS A 90 -16.70 -13.49 -8.11
C HIS A 90 -15.31 -12.87 -8.27
N PRO A 91 -14.35 -13.56 -8.93
CA PRO A 91 -13.04 -12.99 -9.20
C PRO A 91 -13.14 -11.61 -9.86
N ALA A 92 -12.42 -10.65 -9.31
CA ALA A 92 -12.30 -9.28 -9.82
C ALA A 92 -10.84 -8.83 -9.68
N SER A 93 -10.50 -7.75 -10.38
CA SER A 93 -9.14 -7.22 -10.39
C SER A 93 -9.13 -5.70 -10.34
N TYR A 94 -8.04 -5.12 -9.83
CA TYR A 94 -7.75 -3.71 -9.99
C TYR A 94 -6.67 -3.55 -11.05
N LYS A 95 -6.83 -2.55 -11.93
CA LYS A 95 -5.84 -2.19 -12.94
C LYS A 95 -5.28 -0.81 -12.63
N PHE A 96 -3.95 -0.71 -12.67
CA PHE A 96 -3.22 0.54 -12.48
C PHE A 96 -2.34 0.79 -13.69
N ASP A 97 -2.36 2.02 -14.21
CA ASP A 97 -1.54 2.42 -15.35
C ASP A 97 -0.14 2.83 -14.89
N ILE A 98 0.74 1.82 -14.82
CA ILE A 98 2.12 1.99 -14.37
C ILE A 98 3.02 2.15 -15.60
N ASN A 99 3.57 3.35 -15.79
CA ASN A 99 4.33 3.72 -16.99
C ASN A 99 5.85 3.61 -16.83
N GLN A 100 6.33 3.31 -15.63
CA GLN A 100 7.75 3.23 -15.32
C GLN A 100 8.12 1.80 -14.93
N VAL A 101 9.33 1.37 -15.31
CA VAL A 101 9.88 0.10 -14.85
C VAL A 101 10.57 0.36 -13.51
N GLY A 102 10.19 -0.41 -12.49
CA GLY A 102 10.75 -0.25 -11.15
C GLY A 102 10.12 -1.18 -10.13
N THR A 103 10.54 -1.03 -8.87
CA THR A 103 10.00 -1.76 -7.74
C THR A 103 8.80 -1.02 -7.17
N TYR A 104 7.68 -1.72 -7.00
CA TYR A 104 6.44 -1.18 -6.44
C TYR A 104 6.12 -1.84 -5.10
N ILE A 105 5.58 -1.06 -4.17
CA ILE A 105 5.07 -1.57 -2.90
C ILE A 105 3.55 -1.62 -2.98
N VAL A 106 2.99 -2.80 -2.76
CA VAL A 106 1.54 -2.98 -2.62
C VAL A 106 1.21 -3.09 -1.14
N ARG A 107 0.31 -2.22 -0.64
CA ARG A 107 -0.22 -2.28 0.73
C ARG A 107 -1.71 -2.53 0.66
N LEU A 108 -2.14 -3.66 1.21
CA LEU A 108 -3.54 -4.06 1.28
C LEU A 108 -4.07 -3.72 2.68
N TYR A 109 -5.22 -3.04 2.73
CA TYR A 109 -5.87 -2.65 3.97
C TYR A 109 -7.10 -3.52 4.19
N PHE A 110 -7.10 -4.26 5.29
CA PHE A 110 -8.23 -5.09 5.70
C PHE A 110 -8.72 -4.62 7.06
N PHE A 111 -10.03 -4.40 7.17
CA PHE A 111 -10.68 -4.07 8.42
C PHE A 111 -11.98 -4.85 8.53
N VAL A 112 -12.14 -5.57 9.64
CA VAL A 112 -13.36 -6.34 9.91
C VAL A 112 -14.34 -5.41 10.63
N PHE A 113 -15.53 -5.24 10.05
CA PHE A 113 -16.59 -4.44 10.63
C PHE A 113 -17.96 -5.06 10.38
N MET A 114 -18.92 -4.73 11.25
CA MET A 114 -20.32 -5.10 11.06
C MET A 114 -20.94 -4.24 9.98
N SER A 115 -21.67 -4.89 9.08
CA SER A 115 -22.50 -4.21 8.10
C SER A 115 -23.77 -5.02 7.94
N LEU A 116 -24.88 -4.34 7.66
CA LEU A 116 -26.18 -4.99 7.41
C LEU A 116 -26.13 -6.01 6.26
N TYR A 117 -25.07 -5.98 5.46
CA TYR A 117 -24.79 -6.93 4.38
C TYR A 117 -23.98 -8.16 4.82
N ILE A 118 -23.13 -8.02 5.85
CA ILE A 118 -22.17 -9.04 6.32
C ILE A 118 -22.71 -9.84 7.51
N ASP A 119 -23.75 -9.37 8.20
CA ASP A 119 -24.24 -10.00 9.44
C ASP A 119 -24.64 -11.49 9.26
N ASP A 120 -24.98 -11.92 8.04
CA ASP A 120 -25.28 -13.32 7.68
C ASP A 120 -24.19 -14.01 6.82
N LEU A 121 -23.08 -13.33 6.51
CA LEU A 121 -22.04 -13.88 5.63
C LEU A 121 -20.98 -14.67 6.41
N PRO A 122 -20.54 -15.83 5.89
CA PRO A 122 -19.41 -16.55 6.46
C PRO A 122 -18.14 -15.69 6.38
N ILE A 123 -17.21 -15.94 7.32
CA ILE A 123 -15.91 -15.26 7.37
C ILE A 123 -15.26 -15.27 5.97
N PRO A 124 -14.87 -14.11 5.42
CA PRO A 124 -14.40 -14.01 4.05
C PRO A 124 -13.11 -14.80 3.85
N ARG A 125 -13.08 -15.67 2.83
CA ARG A 125 -11.91 -16.47 2.43
C ARG A 125 -11.62 -16.22 0.96
N PHE A 126 -10.46 -15.63 0.68
CA PHE A 126 -10.09 -15.26 -0.69
C PHE A 126 -8.57 -15.33 -0.90
N ASN A 127 -8.19 -15.37 -2.17
CA ASN A 127 -6.81 -15.22 -2.61
C ASN A 127 -6.62 -13.83 -3.20
N VAL A 128 -5.42 -13.28 -3.07
CA VAL A 128 -4.99 -12.07 -3.78
C VAL A 128 -3.70 -12.40 -4.50
N SER A 129 -3.67 -12.13 -5.81
CA SER A 129 -2.50 -12.36 -6.64
C SER A 129 -2.31 -11.23 -7.63
N LEU A 130 -1.06 -11.01 -8.04
CA LEU A 130 -0.74 -10.19 -9.20
C LEU A 130 -1.06 -10.94 -10.49
N VAL A 131 -1.26 -10.20 -11.58
CA VAL A 131 -1.51 -10.79 -12.93
C VAL A 131 -0.36 -11.69 -13.38
N SER A 132 0.87 -11.43 -12.92
CA SER A 132 2.05 -12.27 -13.10
C SER A 132 2.03 -13.59 -12.31
N ARG A 133 0.88 -13.96 -11.71
CA ARG A 133 0.65 -15.14 -10.87
C ARG A 133 1.46 -15.18 -9.57
N PHE A 134 2.02 -14.04 -9.16
CA PHE A 134 2.61 -13.91 -7.84
C PHE A 134 1.51 -13.80 -6.78
N SER A 135 1.49 -14.73 -5.83
CA SER A 135 0.49 -14.74 -4.76
C SER A 135 0.88 -13.78 -3.64
N LEU A 136 -0.03 -12.88 -3.27
CA LEU A 136 0.13 -11.93 -2.16
C LEU A 136 -0.56 -12.43 -0.89
N LEU A 137 -1.73 -13.06 -1.05
CA LEU A 137 -2.52 -13.65 0.03
C LEU A 137 -3.14 -14.94 -0.47
N THR A 138 -3.04 -16.00 0.32
CA THR A 138 -3.72 -17.27 0.04
C THR A 138 -4.65 -17.61 1.19
N LYS A 139 -5.87 -18.03 0.88
CA LYS A 139 -6.78 -18.60 1.87
C LYS A 139 -6.14 -19.87 2.49
N PRO A 140 -6.34 -20.13 3.79
CA PRO A 140 -5.87 -21.36 4.42
C PRO A 140 -6.54 -22.59 3.80
N GLN A 141 -5.79 -23.68 3.63
CA GLN A 141 -6.31 -24.92 3.02
C GLN A 141 -7.09 -25.83 3.98
N ASN A 142 -6.93 -25.65 5.30
CA ASN A 142 -7.39 -26.60 6.32
C ASN A 142 -8.52 -26.07 7.20
N TYR A 143 -9.62 -25.60 6.61
CA TYR A 143 -10.84 -25.33 7.39
C TYR A 143 -11.98 -26.20 6.88
N PRO A 144 -12.55 -27.09 7.71
CA PRO A 144 -13.78 -27.79 7.36
C PRO A 144 -14.89 -26.75 7.17
N TYR A 145 -15.78 -27.08 6.24
CA TYR A 145 -16.92 -26.26 5.84
C TYR A 145 -17.85 -25.95 7.02
#